data_AF-A0A3Q4BJZ7-F1
#
_entry.id   AF-A0A3Q4BJZ7-F1
#
_cell.length_a   1.000
_cell.length_b   1.000
_cell.length_c   1.000
_cell.angle_alpha   90.00
_cell.angle_beta   90.00
_cell.angle_gamma   90.00
#
_symmetry.space_group_name_H-M   'P 1'
#
loop_
_entity.id
_entity.type
_entity.pdbx_description
1 polymer ?
#
loop_
_entity_poly.entity_id
_entity_poly.type
_entity_poly.pdbx_seq_one_letter_code
_entity_poly.pdbx_strand_id
1 'polypeptide(L)'
;MWTNGTTAVASLRIFQHLQHCCVQSLRRSKAERWQRRFGTSSSGPPWRLLFFGSDEFAVESLKLLSSSRSSSKGIVETLEVVTLSSDVPVKRFAQQNHLPVQSWPPENVDGQFDVGVVVSFGRLLHERLINKFPYGILNVHPSLLPRWRGPAPIFHTIMHGDAVTGVTIMQIHPHRFDVGPILNQELHPVPEKCTADELGAALATKGAHLLIDTLTTLSQRLVQKREQGEKGATFAPKINMSMSWMVWEEQTCDQIDRLYRAIGSQIPLRTIWMGRTIKLLDFVGRCHISLSGMFIKNRSIGLRTCLMQNLSDGWVGFKAVLLKKRLTARTQCCDATALNFFLDGNMKFIVVNLCSCLF
;
A
#
# COMPACT_ATOMS: atom_id res chain seq x y z
N MET A 1 -44.11 0.90 55.42
CA MET A 1 -43.80 0.10 54.22
C MET A 1 -42.97 0.98 53.29
N TRP A 2 -42.08 0.37 52.49
CA TRP A 2 -41.03 0.98 51.64
C TRP A 2 -39.64 1.00 52.29
N THR A 3 -38.93 -0.11 52.08
CA THR A 3 -37.50 -0.29 52.28
C THR A 3 -36.78 -0.37 50.93
N ASN A 4 -35.63 0.30 50.85
CA ASN A 4 -34.40 -0.06 50.14
C ASN A 4 -34.35 -0.03 48.59
N GLY A 5 -33.80 1.07 48.06
CA GLY A 5 -33.39 1.25 46.65
C GLY A 5 -31.87 1.39 46.43
N THR A 6 -31.02 1.07 47.41
CA THR A 6 -29.57 1.42 47.36
C THR A 6 -28.63 0.23 47.11
N THR A 7 -29.14 -1.01 47.07
CA THR A 7 -28.32 -2.23 46.98
C THR A 7 -28.01 -2.72 45.56
N ALA A 8 -28.71 -2.21 44.53
CA ALA A 8 -28.55 -2.68 43.14
C ALA A 8 -27.42 -1.98 42.35
N VAL A 9 -27.07 -0.74 42.68
CA VAL A 9 -26.05 0.03 41.94
C VAL A 9 -24.62 -0.30 42.42
N ALA A 10 -24.46 -0.66 43.70
CA ALA A 10 -23.17 -1.10 44.25
C ALA A 10 -22.76 -2.48 43.70
N SER A 11 -23.71 -3.39 43.51
CA SER A 11 -23.48 -4.75 43.02
C SER A 11 -23.08 -4.78 41.54
N LEU A 12 -23.60 -3.87 40.70
CA LEU A 12 -23.19 -3.75 39.28
C LEU A 12 -21.74 -3.23 39.12
N ARG A 13 -21.31 -2.26 39.96
CA ARG A 13 -19.94 -1.74 39.95
C ARG A 13 -18.92 -2.77 40.43
N ILE A 14 -19.27 -3.57 41.43
CA ILE A 14 -18.43 -4.66 41.92
C ILE A 14 -18.27 -5.75 40.84
N PHE A 15 -19.33 -6.09 40.10
CA PHE A 15 -19.25 -7.04 38.98
C PHE A 15 -18.37 -6.56 37.83
N GLN A 16 -18.44 -5.28 37.45
CA GLN A 16 -17.57 -4.71 36.41
C GLN A 16 -16.10 -4.65 36.85
N HIS A 17 -15.83 -4.32 38.12
CA HIS A 17 -14.47 -4.31 38.66
C HIS A 17 -13.89 -5.73 38.79
N LEU A 18 -14.69 -6.71 39.21
CA LEU A 18 -14.29 -8.11 39.27
C LEU A 18 -14.02 -8.69 37.88
N GLN A 19 -14.82 -8.35 36.86
CA GLN A 19 -14.53 -8.74 35.48
C GLN A 19 -13.24 -8.10 34.94
N HIS A 20 -12.98 -6.83 35.23
CA HIS A 20 -11.76 -6.15 34.82
C HIS A 20 -10.51 -6.73 35.50
N CYS A 21 -10.58 -7.01 36.80
CA CYS A 21 -9.51 -7.68 37.56
C CYS A 21 -9.29 -9.14 37.11
N CYS A 22 -10.36 -9.87 36.78
CA CYS A 22 -10.26 -11.25 36.30
C CYS A 22 -9.64 -11.32 34.89
N VAL A 23 -9.98 -10.40 33.99
CA VAL A 23 -9.36 -10.30 32.65
C VAL A 23 -7.87 -9.90 32.77
N GLN A 24 -7.53 -8.99 33.68
CA GLN A 24 -6.13 -8.63 33.96
C GLN A 24 -5.34 -9.78 34.59
N SER A 25 -5.94 -10.57 35.50
CA SER A 25 -5.28 -11.74 36.10
C SER A 25 -5.14 -12.91 35.11
N LEU A 26 -6.10 -13.08 34.18
CA LEU A 26 -6.01 -14.04 33.07
C LEU A 26 -4.94 -13.64 32.04
N ARG A 27 -4.73 -12.33 31.80
CA ARG A 27 -3.63 -11.83 30.96
C ARG A 27 -2.26 -12.00 31.63
N ARG A 28 -2.16 -11.70 32.94
CA ARG A 28 -0.95 -11.92 33.75
C ARG A 28 -0.58 -13.41 33.83
N SER A 29 -1.55 -14.28 34.11
CA SER A 29 -1.30 -15.71 34.22
C SER A 29 -0.91 -16.36 32.89
N LYS A 30 -1.41 -15.86 31.74
CA LYS A 30 -0.88 -16.26 30.43
C LYS A 30 0.57 -15.81 30.27
N ALA A 31 0.90 -14.53 30.49
CA ALA A 31 2.27 -14.03 30.37
C ALA A 31 3.28 -14.77 31.27
N GLU A 32 2.91 -15.06 32.53
CA GLU A 32 3.73 -15.80 33.49
C GLU A 32 3.84 -17.31 33.16
N ARG A 33 2.83 -17.89 32.51
CA ARG A 33 2.85 -19.28 32.02
C ARG A 33 3.67 -19.42 30.74
N TRP A 34 3.76 -18.36 29.94
CA TRP A 34 4.65 -18.26 28.78
C TRP A 34 6.12 -18.10 29.20
N GLN A 35 6.41 -17.26 30.20
CA GLN A 35 7.77 -17.07 30.76
C GLN A 35 8.37 -18.36 31.36
N ARG A 36 7.53 -19.29 31.84
CA ARG A 36 7.99 -20.58 32.39
C ARG A 36 8.29 -21.65 31.33
N ARG A 37 7.86 -21.45 30.07
CA ARG A 37 7.96 -22.47 29.00
C ARG A 37 9.10 -22.23 28.02
N PHE A 38 9.62 -21.01 27.95
CA PHE A 38 10.72 -20.62 27.07
C PHE A 38 11.69 -19.80 27.92
N GLY A 39 12.97 -20.19 27.90
CA GLY A 39 14.03 -19.53 28.68
C GLY A 39 14.01 -18.01 28.53
N THR A 40 14.44 -17.32 29.59
CA THR A 40 14.45 -15.86 29.79
C THR A 40 14.35 -15.05 28.49
N SER A 41 13.13 -14.83 27.97
CA SER A 41 12.96 -13.89 26.87
C SER A 41 13.28 -12.52 27.45
N SER A 42 14.30 -11.86 26.89
CA SER A 42 14.63 -10.50 27.26
C SER A 42 13.37 -9.63 27.26
N SER A 43 13.20 -8.79 28.28
CA SER A 43 12.07 -7.85 28.38
C SER A 43 12.20 -6.66 27.41
N GLY A 44 13.25 -6.64 26.59
CA GLY A 44 13.61 -5.56 25.66
C GLY A 44 14.65 -5.98 24.62
N PRO A 45 15.14 -5.04 23.79
CA PRO A 45 16.17 -5.33 22.80
C PRO A 45 17.52 -5.73 23.44
N PRO A 46 18.43 -6.39 22.70
CA PRO A 46 18.30 -6.73 21.28
C PRO A 46 17.33 -7.91 21.03
N TRP A 47 16.65 -7.91 19.89
CA TRP A 47 15.60 -8.87 19.54
C TRP A 47 16.09 -9.96 18.58
N ARG A 48 15.60 -11.20 18.76
CA ARG A 48 15.74 -12.27 17.76
C ARG A 48 14.55 -12.24 16.81
N LEU A 49 14.78 -11.93 15.53
CA LEU A 49 13.74 -11.62 14.56
C LEU A 49 13.62 -12.65 13.44
N LEU A 50 12.39 -13.04 13.11
CA LEU A 50 12.06 -13.71 11.85
C LEU A 50 11.30 -12.76 10.93
N PHE A 51 11.92 -12.41 9.81
CA PHE A 51 11.39 -11.46 8.83
C PHE A 51 10.71 -12.19 7.67
N PHE A 52 9.49 -11.80 7.32
CA PHE A 52 8.71 -12.34 6.23
C PHE A 52 8.46 -11.23 5.20
N GLY A 53 8.99 -11.38 3.99
CA GLY A 53 8.77 -10.39 2.93
C GLY A 53 9.11 -10.87 1.54
N SER A 54 8.85 -10.03 0.54
CA SER A 54 9.11 -10.41 -0.87
C SER A 54 9.58 -9.25 -1.75
N ASP A 55 8.93 -8.09 -1.72
CA ASP A 55 9.14 -7.02 -2.70
C ASP A 55 10.17 -5.95 -2.27
N GLU A 56 10.38 -4.93 -3.13
CA GLU A 56 11.30 -3.82 -2.85
C GLU A 56 10.84 -2.95 -1.67
N PHE A 57 9.52 -2.87 -1.40
CA PHE A 57 9.00 -2.18 -0.22
C PHE A 57 9.49 -2.86 1.07
N ALA A 58 9.47 -4.19 1.12
CA ALA A 58 9.97 -4.97 2.24
C ALA A 58 11.49 -4.88 2.43
N VAL A 59 12.25 -4.71 1.33
CA VAL A 59 13.72 -4.59 1.37
C VAL A 59 14.17 -3.40 2.23
N GLU A 60 13.45 -2.27 2.22
CA GLU A 60 13.81 -1.10 3.04
C GLU A 60 13.78 -1.40 4.54
N SER A 61 12.77 -2.15 5.00
CA SER A 61 12.71 -2.61 6.39
C SER A 61 13.85 -3.57 6.71
N LEU A 62 14.14 -4.52 5.80
CA LEU A 62 15.20 -5.49 5.99
C LEU A 62 16.59 -4.85 6.04
N LYS A 63 16.83 -3.79 5.24
CA LYS A 63 18.07 -2.99 5.27
C LYS A 63 18.33 -2.43 6.67
N LEU A 64 17.37 -1.71 7.25
CA LEU A 64 17.57 -1.10 8.56
C LEU A 64 17.70 -2.14 9.68
N LEU A 65 16.94 -3.24 9.62
CA LEU A 65 17.09 -4.33 10.57
C LEU A 65 18.48 -4.98 10.49
N SER A 66 18.99 -5.21 9.27
CA SER A 66 20.33 -5.76 9.04
C SER A 66 21.42 -4.81 9.54
N SER A 67 21.31 -3.51 9.25
CA SER A 67 22.22 -2.49 9.77
C SER A 67 22.19 -2.40 11.29
N SER A 68 21.01 -2.49 11.90
CA SER A 68 20.85 -2.54 13.35
C SER A 68 21.55 -3.77 13.93
N ARG A 69 21.44 -4.95 13.30
CA ARG A 69 22.12 -6.18 13.76
C ARG A 69 23.63 -6.03 13.82
N SER A 70 24.22 -5.32 12.87
CA SER A 70 25.67 -5.11 12.80
C SER A 70 26.18 -4.00 13.75
N SER A 71 25.28 -3.30 14.45
CA SER A 71 25.63 -2.20 15.35
C SER A 71 25.85 -2.69 16.79
N SER A 72 26.88 -2.18 17.47
CA SER A 72 27.17 -2.51 18.88
C SER A 72 26.08 -2.07 19.87
N LYS A 73 25.24 -1.10 19.46
CA LYS A 73 24.06 -0.63 20.20
C LYS A 73 22.76 -0.97 19.46
N GLY A 74 22.82 -1.96 18.58
CA GLY A 74 21.70 -2.43 17.79
C GLY A 74 20.56 -2.99 18.62
N ILE A 75 19.34 -2.91 18.09
CA ILE A 75 18.15 -3.52 18.69
C ILE A 75 17.85 -4.92 18.15
N VAL A 76 18.74 -5.49 17.32
CA VAL A 76 18.55 -6.78 16.65
C VAL A 76 19.73 -7.67 16.99
N GLU A 77 19.47 -8.84 17.57
CA GLU A 77 20.49 -9.84 17.90
C GLU A 77 20.64 -10.82 16.73
N THR A 78 19.53 -11.45 16.35
CA THR A 78 19.46 -12.37 15.21
C THR A 78 18.40 -11.91 14.22
N LEU A 79 18.65 -12.18 12.95
CA LEU A 79 17.75 -11.81 11.86
C LEU A 79 17.79 -12.89 10.80
N GLU A 80 16.67 -13.59 10.64
CA GLU A 80 16.48 -14.58 9.59
C GLU A 80 15.31 -14.17 8.69
N VAL A 81 15.31 -14.67 7.46
CA VAL A 81 14.39 -14.22 6.41
C VAL A 81 13.60 -15.40 5.85
N VAL A 82 12.31 -15.20 5.65
CA VAL A 82 11.40 -16.14 4.97
C VAL A 82 10.79 -15.44 3.76
N THR A 83 10.88 -16.08 2.59
CA THR A 83 10.29 -15.58 1.34
C THR A 83 9.44 -16.66 0.67
N LEU A 84 8.51 -16.25 -0.20
CA LEU A 84 7.61 -17.18 -0.89
C LEU A 84 8.18 -17.77 -2.19
N SER A 85 9.13 -17.08 -2.81
CA SER A 85 9.69 -17.44 -4.11
C SER A 85 11.21 -17.36 -4.09
N SER A 86 11.84 -18.09 -5.00
CA SER A 86 13.29 -18.19 -5.15
C SER A 86 13.93 -16.93 -5.71
N ASP A 87 13.21 -16.14 -6.51
CA ASP A 87 13.69 -14.91 -7.12
C ASP A 87 12.79 -13.74 -6.72
N VAL A 88 13.11 -13.13 -5.59
CA VAL A 88 12.43 -11.94 -5.07
C VAL A 88 13.43 -10.96 -4.46
N PRO A 89 13.16 -9.64 -4.52
CA PRO A 89 14.02 -8.60 -3.93
C PRO A 89 14.56 -8.91 -2.54
N VAL A 90 13.69 -9.32 -1.61
CA VAL A 90 14.07 -9.65 -0.23
C VAL A 90 15.10 -10.78 -0.15
N LYS A 91 14.93 -11.83 -0.96
CA LYS A 91 15.86 -12.97 -0.98
C LYS A 91 17.21 -12.57 -1.59
N ARG A 92 17.20 -11.80 -2.68
CA ARG A 92 18.42 -11.24 -3.30
C ARG A 92 19.21 -10.42 -2.27
N PHE A 93 18.54 -9.51 -1.56
CA PHE A 93 19.16 -8.71 -0.52
C PHE A 93 19.71 -9.57 0.63
N ALA A 94 18.93 -10.54 1.11
CA ALA A 94 19.34 -11.43 2.20
C ALA A 94 20.62 -12.21 1.85
N GLN A 95 20.69 -12.77 0.64
CA GLN A 95 21.86 -13.50 0.15
C GLN A 95 23.10 -12.60 0.03
N GLN A 96 22.93 -11.38 -0.52
CA GLN A 96 24.02 -10.40 -0.66
C GLN A 96 24.58 -9.93 0.69
N ASN A 97 23.77 -9.96 1.74
CA ASN A 97 24.15 -9.53 3.10
C ASN A 97 24.37 -10.71 4.06
N HIS A 98 24.47 -11.94 3.54
CA HIS A 98 24.71 -13.16 4.31
C HIS A 98 23.71 -13.36 5.47
N LEU A 99 22.43 -13.02 5.24
CA LEU A 99 21.34 -13.33 6.16
C LEU A 99 20.81 -14.75 5.90
N PRO A 100 20.58 -15.58 6.92
CA PRO A 100 19.96 -16.89 6.75
C PRO A 100 18.58 -16.76 6.11
N VAL A 101 18.31 -17.58 5.09
CA VAL A 101 17.02 -17.63 4.39
C VAL A 101 16.39 -19.00 4.61
N GLN A 102 15.19 -19.02 5.18
CA GLN A 102 14.37 -20.21 5.35
C GLN A 102 13.34 -20.34 4.23
N SER A 103 12.97 -21.57 3.89
CA SER A 103 11.83 -21.85 3.02
C SER A 103 10.51 -21.54 3.72
N TRP A 104 9.49 -21.17 2.94
CA TRP A 104 8.12 -21.15 3.45
C TRP A 104 7.45 -22.52 3.28
N PRO A 105 6.78 -23.07 4.32
CA PRO A 105 6.70 -22.56 5.69
C PRO A 105 8.00 -22.81 6.48
N PRO A 106 8.36 -21.93 7.45
CA PRO A 106 9.56 -22.11 8.24
C PRO A 106 9.44 -23.33 9.16
N GLU A 107 10.50 -24.13 9.20
CA GLU A 107 10.64 -25.29 10.09
C GLU A 107 11.33 -24.84 11.40
N ASN A 108 10.87 -25.34 12.55
CA ASN A 108 11.49 -25.09 13.88
C ASN A 108 11.58 -23.62 14.34
N VAL A 109 10.45 -22.91 14.43
CA VAL A 109 10.42 -21.53 14.98
C VAL A 109 10.39 -21.48 16.52
N ASP A 110 10.10 -22.59 17.19
CA ASP A 110 9.80 -22.62 18.65
C ASP A 110 11.01 -22.19 19.50
N GLY A 111 10.84 -21.12 20.28
CA GLY A 111 11.87 -20.61 21.20
C GLY A 111 13.06 -19.91 20.54
N GLN A 112 13.10 -19.84 19.20
CA GLN A 112 14.22 -19.26 18.46
C GLN A 112 14.10 -17.74 18.27
N PHE A 113 12.87 -17.23 18.17
CA PHE A 113 12.60 -15.84 17.83
C PHE A 113 11.65 -15.18 18.84
N ASP A 114 11.88 -13.90 19.11
CA ASP A 114 11.10 -13.10 20.04
C ASP A 114 9.93 -12.38 19.32
N VAL A 115 10.20 -11.86 18.12
CA VAL A 115 9.26 -11.05 17.34
C VAL A 115 9.31 -11.49 15.87
N GLY A 116 8.13 -11.67 15.26
CA GLY A 116 8.05 -11.79 13.81
C GLY A 116 7.81 -10.43 13.17
N VAL A 117 8.35 -10.19 11.98
CA VAL A 117 8.09 -8.98 11.20
C VAL A 117 7.61 -9.38 9.82
N VAL A 118 6.42 -8.97 9.43
CA VAL A 118 5.85 -9.17 8.10
C VAL A 118 5.84 -7.84 7.35
N VAL A 119 6.34 -7.85 6.12
CA VAL A 119 6.25 -6.70 5.20
C VAL A 119 6.02 -7.23 3.81
N SER A 120 4.88 -6.89 3.18
CA SER A 120 4.54 -7.32 1.82
C SER A 120 4.75 -8.82 1.54
N PHE A 121 4.38 -9.69 2.49
CA PHE A 121 4.61 -11.13 2.35
C PHE A 121 3.56 -11.84 1.48
N GLY A 122 2.34 -11.31 1.41
CA GLY A 122 1.30 -11.83 0.51
C GLY A 122 0.60 -13.13 0.96
N ARG A 123 0.80 -13.58 2.20
CA ARG A 123 0.08 -14.72 2.80
C ARG A 123 -0.42 -14.41 4.21
N LEU A 124 -1.55 -15.03 4.58
CA LEU A 124 -1.96 -15.10 5.98
C LEU A 124 -1.03 -16.05 6.74
N LEU A 125 -0.62 -15.64 7.94
CA LEU A 125 0.14 -16.49 8.85
C LEU A 125 -0.84 -17.17 9.79
N HIS A 126 -0.75 -18.51 9.87
CA HIS A 126 -1.62 -19.29 10.73
C HIS A 126 -1.35 -19.00 12.21
N GLU A 127 -2.40 -19.09 13.03
CA GLU A 127 -2.33 -18.87 14.48
C GLU A 127 -1.21 -19.68 15.16
N ARG A 128 -1.02 -20.94 14.73
CA ARG A 128 0.04 -21.81 15.25
C ARG A 128 1.44 -21.24 15.06
N LEU A 129 1.69 -20.49 13.99
CA LEU A 129 2.96 -19.82 13.74
C LEU A 129 3.04 -18.51 14.53
N ILE A 130 1.97 -17.72 14.53
CA ILE A 130 1.90 -16.44 15.26
C ILE A 130 2.19 -16.64 16.75
N ASN A 131 1.60 -17.68 17.35
CA ASN A 131 1.76 -17.98 18.77
C ASN A 131 3.17 -18.41 19.16
N LYS A 132 4.08 -18.70 18.21
CA LYS A 132 5.48 -19.03 18.53
C LYS A 132 6.31 -17.81 18.91
N PHE A 133 5.83 -16.60 18.63
CA PHE A 133 6.52 -15.36 18.91
C PHE A 133 5.97 -14.73 20.21
N PRO A 134 6.76 -14.65 21.29
CA PRO A 134 6.34 -14.08 22.57
C PRO A 134 5.74 -12.66 22.46
N TYR A 135 6.28 -11.84 21.56
CA TYR A 135 5.83 -10.47 21.31
C TYR A 135 4.89 -10.36 20.09
N GLY A 136 4.51 -11.49 19.51
CA GLY A 136 3.69 -11.60 18.33
C GLY A 136 4.43 -11.28 17.03
N ILE A 137 3.65 -11.11 15.97
CA ILE A 137 4.17 -10.75 14.65
C ILE A 137 3.64 -9.37 14.28
N LEU A 138 4.55 -8.46 13.97
CA LEU A 138 4.26 -7.09 13.55
C LEU A 138 4.13 -7.03 12.03
N ASN A 139 3.29 -6.12 11.52
CA ASN A 139 3.20 -5.80 10.10
C ASN A 139 3.45 -4.32 9.86
N VAL A 140 4.22 -4.01 8.81
CA VAL A 140 4.41 -2.66 8.29
C VAL A 140 3.38 -2.43 7.18
N HIS A 141 2.35 -1.63 7.46
CA HIS A 141 1.24 -1.39 6.53
C HIS A 141 1.30 0.04 5.96
N PRO A 142 1.39 0.25 4.63
CA PRO A 142 1.58 1.57 4.03
C PRO A 142 0.26 2.35 3.88
N SER A 143 -0.46 2.52 4.98
CA SER A 143 -1.53 3.50 5.13
C SER A 143 -1.79 3.83 6.61
N LEU A 144 -2.64 4.82 6.87
CA LEU A 144 -3.17 5.12 8.19
C LEU A 144 -4.41 4.26 8.48
N LEU A 145 -4.19 3.06 9.04
CA LEU A 145 -5.28 2.17 9.45
C LEU A 145 -6.23 2.88 10.45
N PRO A 146 -7.56 2.66 10.36
CA PRO A 146 -8.22 1.59 9.62
C PRO A 146 -8.50 1.87 8.13
N ARG A 147 -8.10 3.04 7.60
CA ARG A 147 -8.23 3.34 6.16
C ARG A 147 -7.29 2.46 5.35
N TRP A 148 -7.76 1.96 4.22
CA TRP A 148 -7.02 1.13 3.26
C TRP A 148 -6.47 -0.18 3.82
N ARG A 149 -7.31 -0.98 4.48
CA ARG A 149 -7.02 -2.40 4.76
C ARG A 149 -6.88 -3.19 3.47
N GLY A 150 -5.94 -4.13 3.39
CA GLY A 150 -5.79 -5.03 2.27
C GLY A 150 -4.52 -4.76 1.44
N PRO A 151 -4.40 -5.44 0.28
CA PRO A 151 -3.10 -5.63 -0.38
C PRO A 151 -2.58 -4.44 -1.20
N ALA A 152 -3.38 -3.39 -1.47
CA ALA A 152 -2.97 -2.33 -2.39
C ALA A 152 -3.14 -0.88 -1.87
N PRO A 153 -2.83 -0.57 -0.60
CA PRO A 153 -3.17 0.72 0.02
C PRO A 153 -2.55 1.93 -0.68
N ILE A 154 -1.31 1.83 -1.19
CA ILE A 154 -0.60 2.90 -1.91
C ILE A 154 -1.39 3.32 -3.16
N PHE A 155 -1.82 2.34 -3.94
CA PHE A 155 -2.61 2.57 -5.16
C PHE A 155 -3.93 3.26 -4.85
N HIS A 156 -4.65 2.76 -3.86
CA HIS A 156 -5.95 3.30 -3.48
C HIS A 156 -5.86 4.70 -2.85
N THR A 157 -4.79 4.98 -2.11
CA THR A 157 -4.47 6.33 -1.62
C THR A 157 -4.44 7.33 -2.78
N ILE A 158 -3.73 6.99 -3.87
CA ILE A 158 -3.62 7.87 -5.05
C ILE A 158 -4.93 7.93 -5.84
N MET A 159 -5.55 6.77 -6.13
CA MET A 159 -6.79 6.69 -6.91
C MET A 159 -7.91 7.54 -6.30
N HIS A 160 -8.02 7.55 -4.97
CA HIS A 160 -9.03 8.32 -4.25
C HIS A 160 -8.62 9.76 -3.94
N GLY A 161 -7.38 10.16 -4.28
CA GLY A 161 -6.90 11.52 -4.12
C GLY A 161 -6.73 11.94 -2.66
N ASP A 162 -6.30 11.01 -1.81
CA ASP A 162 -6.02 11.31 -0.41
C ASP A 162 -4.87 12.32 -0.33
N ALA A 163 -5.08 13.45 0.34
CA ALA A 163 -4.03 14.45 0.57
C ALA A 163 -2.99 13.98 1.61
N VAL A 164 -3.36 12.99 2.42
CA VAL A 164 -2.57 12.49 3.54
C VAL A 164 -2.70 10.98 3.61
N THR A 165 -1.58 10.30 3.81
CA THR A 165 -1.48 8.88 4.12
C THR A 165 -0.47 8.68 5.25
N GLY A 166 0.13 7.50 5.36
CA GLY A 166 1.14 7.22 6.35
C GLY A 166 1.54 5.76 6.39
N VAL A 167 2.21 5.37 7.47
CA VAL A 167 2.53 3.98 7.76
C VAL A 167 1.98 3.61 9.13
N THR A 168 1.50 2.38 9.24
CA THR A 168 1.04 1.78 10.50
C THR A 168 1.87 0.56 10.82
N ILE A 169 2.38 0.47 12.06
CA ILE A 169 2.88 -0.77 12.65
C ILE A 169 1.77 -1.37 13.49
N MET A 170 1.33 -2.58 13.14
CA MET A 170 0.25 -3.30 13.83
C MET A 170 0.67 -4.73 14.20
N GLN A 171 -0.02 -5.37 15.14
CA GLN A 171 0.08 -6.84 15.28
C GLN A 171 -0.83 -7.50 14.24
N ILE A 172 -0.41 -8.61 13.65
CA ILE A 172 -1.25 -9.34 12.69
C ILE A 172 -2.31 -10.18 13.39
N HIS A 173 -3.37 -10.51 12.64
CA HIS A 173 -4.45 -11.38 13.08
C HIS A 173 -4.46 -12.67 12.23
N PRO A 174 -4.68 -13.87 12.83
CA PRO A 174 -4.54 -15.16 12.12
C PRO A 174 -5.52 -15.36 10.96
N HIS A 175 -6.70 -14.74 11.02
CA HIS A 175 -7.81 -15.02 10.08
C HIS A 175 -8.14 -13.87 9.14
N ARG A 176 -7.58 -12.68 9.36
CA ARG A 176 -7.98 -11.45 8.64
C ARG A 176 -6.78 -10.55 8.46
N PHE A 177 -6.62 -10.02 7.26
CA PHE A 177 -5.59 -9.02 6.97
C PHE A 177 -5.95 -7.68 7.58
N ASP A 178 -4.94 -6.98 8.10
CA ASP A 178 -4.98 -5.54 8.40
C ASP A 178 -6.04 -5.07 9.41
N VAL A 179 -6.51 -5.97 10.28
CA VAL A 179 -7.50 -5.66 11.34
C VAL A 179 -6.92 -5.67 12.75
N GLY A 180 -5.67 -6.10 12.94
CA GLY A 180 -5.10 -6.24 14.27
C GLY A 180 -4.75 -4.90 14.93
N PRO A 181 -4.44 -4.91 16.24
CA PRO A 181 -4.22 -3.70 17.00
C PRO A 181 -3.02 -2.91 16.50
N ILE A 182 -3.16 -1.59 16.49
CA ILE A 182 -2.15 -0.62 16.08
C ILE A 182 -1.19 -0.37 17.25
N LEU A 183 0.11 -0.48 17.00
CA LEU A 183 1.17 -0.12 17.96
C LEU A 183 1.72 1.28 17.72
N ASN A 184 1.89 1.66 16.45
CA ASN A 184 2.49 2.93 16.08
C ASN A 184 1.99 3.38 14.70
N GLN A 185 1.89 4.69 14.48
CA GLN A 185 1.47 5.29 13.22
C GLN A 185 2.22 6.58 12.96
N GLU A 186 2.56 6.82 11.70
CA GLU A 186 3.19 8.06 11.28
C GLU A 186 2.56 8.58 10.00
N LEU A 187 2.26 9.87 9.99
CA LEU A 187 1.62 10.57 8.88
C LEU A 187 2.62 10.89 7.77
N HIS A 188 2.13 10.90 6.52
CA HIS A 188 2.87 11.35 5.35
C HIS A 188 1.94 12.16 4.43
N PRO A 189 2.25 13.44 4.15
CA PRO A 189 1.55 14.20 3.11
C PRO A 189 1.75 13.52 1.74
N VAL A 190 0.69 13.38 0.96
CA VAL A 190 0.78 12.80 -0.39
C VAL A 190 1.16 13.91 -1.37
N PRO A 191 2.31 13.84 -2.07
CA PRO A 191 2.66 14.84 -3.06
C PRO A 191 1.65 14.85 -4.21
N GLU A 192 1.18 16.02 -4.64
CA GLU A 192 0.03 16.17 -5.56
C GLU A 192 0.13 15.34 -6.85
N LYS A 193 1.36 15.21 -7.38
CA LYS A 193 1.63 14.55 -8.67
C LYS A 193 2.40 13.24 -8.53
N CYS A 194 2.56 12.70 -7.33
CA CYS A 194 3.31 11.46 -7.17
C CYS A 194 2.60 10.30 -7.86
N THR A 195 3.41 9.39 -8.38
CA THR A 195 3.02 8.05 -8.82
C THR A 195 2.99 7.07 -7.65
N ALA A 196 2.37 5.91 -7.84
CA ALA A 196 2.38 4.85 -6.82
C ALA A 196 3.79 4.36 -6.50
N ASP A 197 4.70 4.35 -7.48
CA ASP A 197 6.07 3.92 -7.29
C ASP A 197 6.84 4.92 -6.40
N GLU A 198 6.70 6.22 -6.65
CA GLU A 198 7.31 7.28 -5.82
C GLU A 198 6.75 7.30 -4.40
N LEU A 199 5.43 7.23 -4.25
CA LEU A 199 4.79 7.17 -2.94
C LEU A 199 5.18 5.90 -2.19
N GLY A 200 5.22 4.76 -2.89
CA GLY A 200 5.62 3.48 -2.33
C GLY A 200 7.06 3.51 -1.81
N ALA A 201 8.00 4.07 -2.56
CA ALA A 201 9.38 4.25 -2.11
C ALA A 201 9.47 5.12 -0.86
N ALA A 202 8.78 6.27 -0.83
CA ALA A 202 8.77 7.15 0.33
C ALA A 202 8.19 6.47 1.60
N LEU A 203 7.08 5.73 1.43
CA LEU A 203 6.45 5.00 2.52
C LEU A 203 7.26 3.77 2.96
N ALA A 204 8.02 3.13 2.07
CA ALA A 204 8.91 2.02 2.43
C ALA A 204 10.00 2.50 3.39
N THR A 205 10.66 3.61 3.05
CA THR A 205 11.66 4.22 3.92
C THR A 205 11.05 4.69 5.24
N LYS A 206 9.90 5.39 5.22
CA LYS A 206 9.21 5.80 6.45
C LYS A 206 8.83 4.60 7.32
N GLY A 207 8.30 3.54 6.72
CA GLY A 207 7.88 2.34 7.43
C GLY A 207 9.04 1.58 8.06
N ALA A 208 10.19 1.55 7.40
CA ALA A 208 11.40 0.96 7.95
C ALA A 208 11.86 1.70 9.23
N HIS A 209 11.87 3.03 9.22
CA HIS A 209 12.23 3.82 10.41
C HIS A 209 11.20 3.64 11.53
N LEU A 210 9.91 3.73 11.20
CA LEU A 210 8.83 3.54 12.17
C LEU A 210 8.87 2.14 12.81
N LEU A 211 9.30 1.12 12.06
CA LEU A 211 9.51 -0.23 12.58
C LEU A 211 10.65 -0.27 13.61
N ILE A 212 11.81 0.35 13.33
CA ILE A 212 12.94 0.42 14.27
C ILE A 212 12.52 1.14 15.57
N ASP A 213 11.82 2.27 15.45
CA ASP A 213 11.31 3.01 16.61
C ASP A 213 10.33 2.19 17.44
N THR A 214 9.47 1.44 16.75
CA THR A 214 8.50 0.56 17.41
C THR A 214 9.18 -0.60 18.12
N LEU A 215 10.18 -1.24 17.50
CA LEU A 215 10.95 -2.32 18.12
C LEU A 215 11.78 -1.82 19.31
N THR A 216 12.31 -0.60 19.25
CA THR A 216 13.07 0.01 20.36
C THR A 216 12.22 0.16 21.63
N THR A 217 10.92 0.45 21.47
CA THR A 217 9.98 0.68 22.59
C THR A 217 8.86 -0.36 22.67
N LEU A 218 9.07 -1.56 22.11
CA LEU A 218 8.02 -2.53 21.82
C LEU A 218 7.18 -2.91 23.05
N SER A 219 7.82 -3.19 24.17
CA SER A 219 7.14 -3.57 25.42
C SER A 219 6.14 -2.49 25.89
N GLN A 220 6.50 -1.21 25.75
CA GLN A 220 5.60 -0.09 26.08
C GLN A 220 4.47 0.04 25.04
N ARG A 221 4.80 -0.07 23.75
CA ARG A 221 3.83 0.02 22.65
C ARG A 221 2.78 -1.10 22.71
N LEU A 222 3.17 -2.30 23.13
CA LEU A 222 2.24 -3.42 23.33
C LEU A 222 1.23 -3.17 24.45
N VAL A 223 1.65 -2.48 25.53
CA VAL A 223 0.74 -2.06 26.61
C VAL A 223 -0.24 -0.98 26.11
N GLN A 224 0.24 -0.07 25.26
CA GLN A 224 -0.52 1.06 24.74
C GLN A 224 -1.26 0.79 23.42
N LYS A 225 -1.21 -0.44 22.91
CA LYS A 225 -1.78 -0.77 21.60
C LYS A 225 -3.28 -0.47 21.54
N ARG A 226 -3.73 -0.01 20.38
CA ARG A 226 -5.11 0.41 20.16
C ARG A 226 -5.79 -0.53 19.17
N GLU A 227 -6.91 -1.11 19.56
CA GLU A 227 -7.76 -1.87 18.64
C GLU A 227 -8.32 -0.95 17.54
N GLN A 228 -8.43 -1.48 16.32
CA GLN A 228 -9.01 -0.72 15.23
C GLN A 228 -10.54 -0.68 15.37
N GLY A 229 -11.14 0.50 15.16
CA GLY A 229 -12.58 0.63 15.02
C GLY A 229 -13.07 0.31 13.61
N GLU A 230 -14.39 0.14 13.46
CA GLU A 230 -15.05 0.03 12.15
C GLU A 230 -15.24 1.41 11.49
N LYS A 231 -15.36 2.47 12.29
CA LYS A 231 -15.52 3.83 11.78
C LYS A 231 -14.26 4.26 11.02
N GLY A 232 -14.43 4.60 9.74
CA GLY A 232 -13.33 5.01 8.85
C GLY A 232 -12.57 3.84 8.22
N ALA A 233 -12.98 2.59 8.47
CA ALA A 233 -12.40 1.44 7.80
C ALA A 233 -12.76 1.45 6.31
N THR A 234 -11.75 1.34 5.45
CA THR A 234 -11.92 1.16 4.00
C THR A 234 -11.02 0.03 3.52
N PHE A 235 -11.28 -0.48 2.32
CA PHE A 235 -10.55 -1.62 1.75
C PHE A 235 -9.83 -1.23 0.48
N ALA A 236 -8.60 -1.70 0.34
CA ALA A 236 -7.72 -1.50 -0.80
C ALA A 236 -7.51 -2.86 -1.50
N PRO A 237 -8.52 -3.35 -2.27
CA PRO A 237 -8.42 -4.62 -2.97
C PRO A 237 -7.28 -4.62 -3.98
N LYS A 238 -6.78 -5.81 -4.31
CA LYS A 238 -5.65 -6.00 -5.22
C LYS A 238 -5.95 -5.36 -6.59
N ILE A 239 -4.98 -4.58 -7.09
CA ILE A 239 -5.05 -4.01 -8.42
C ILE A 239 -5.09 -5.13 -9.46
N ASN A 240 -5.99 -5.01 -10.42
CA ASN A 240 -6.17 -5.97 -11.47
C ASN A 240 -6.47 -5.28 -12.81
N MET A 241 -6.49 -6.07 -13.87
CA MET A 241 -6.62 -5.57 -15.23
C MET A 241 -7.95 -4.83 -15.51
N SER A 242 -9.05 -5.21 -14.84
CA SER A 242 -10.36 -4.59 -15.09
C SER A 242 -10.41 -3.14 -14.58
N MET A 243 -9.59 -2.78 -13.60
CA MET A 243 -9.47 -1.40 -13.12
C MET A 243 -8.85 -0.44 -14.14
N SER A 244 -8.21 -0.96 -15.20
CA SER A 244 -7.58 -0.14 -16.25
C SER A 244 -8.54 0.42 -17.28
N TRP A 245 -9.80 -0.01 -17.28
CA TRP A 245 -10.81 0.46 -18.20
C TRP A 245 -11.21 1.89 -17.86
N MET A 246 -11.18 2.75 -18.87
CA MET A 246 -11.65 4.11 -18.73
C MET A 246 -13.12 4.17 -19.12
N VAL A 247 -13.88 4.86 -18.27
CA VAL A 247 -15.31 5.12 -18.39
C VAL A 247 -15.45 6.61 -18.57
N TRP A 248 -15.30 7.06 -19.81
CA TRP A 248 -15.13 8.48 -20.16
C TRP A 248 -16.32 9.35 -19.76
N GLU A 249 -17.51 8.77 -19.72
CA GLU A 249 -18.76 9.43 -19.38
C GLU A 249 -18.90 9.68 -17.87
N GLU A 250 -18.23 8.88 -17.05
CA GLU A 250 -18.36 8.90 -15.59
C GLU A 250 -17.15 9.50 -14.89
N GLN A 251 -16.01 9.57 -15.58
CA GLN A 251 -14.76 10.03 -15.01
C GLN A 251 -14.47 11.50 -15.35
N THR A 252 -13.83 12.18 -14.40
CA THR A 252 -13.25 13.52 -14.56
C THR A 252 -11.78 13.42 -15.01
N CYS A 253 -11.23 14.54 -15.48
CA CYS A 253 -9.81 14.65 -15.79
C CYS A 253 -8.92 14.23 -14.62
N ASP A 254 -9.26 14.67 -13.40
CA ASP A 254 -8.50 14.37 -12.18
C ASP A 254 -8.59 12.90 -11.78
N GLN A 255 -9.75 12.24 -11.98
CA GLN A 255 -9.89 10.81 -11.74
C GLN A 255 -9.05 9.99 -12.72
N ILE A 256 -8.99 10.38 -14.00
CA ILE A 256 -8.14 9.71 -14.99
C ILE A 256 -6.66 9.93 -14.67
N ASP A 257 -6.28 11.15 -14.29
CA ASP A 257 -4.90 11.46 -13.87
C ASP A 257 -4.47 10.62 -12.66
N ARG A 258 -5.30 10.57 -11.61
CA ARG A 258 -5.05 9.74 -10.43
C ARG A 258 -4.97 8.26 -10.77
N LEU A 259 -5.87 7.76 -11.60
CA LEU A 259 -5.85 6.37 -12.06
C LEU A 259 -4.55 6.08 -12.80
N TYR A 260 -4.15 6.94 -13.74
CA TYR A 260 -2.90 6.80 -14.47
C TYR A 260 -1.69 6.78 -13.54
N ARG A 261 -1.58 7.73 -12.60
CA ARG A 261 -0.48 7.79 -11.64
C ARG A 261 -0.47 6.62 -10.67
N ALA A 262 -1.63 6.07 -10.33
CA ALA A 262 -1.73 4.92 -9.47
C ALA A 262 -1.27 3.63 -10.18
N ILE A 263 -1.82 3.31 -11.35
CA ILE A 263 -1.65 1.97 -11.95
C ILE A 263 -0.86 1.96 -13.25
N GLY A 264 -0.61 3.11 -13.88
CA GLY A 264 -0.10 3.21 -15.25
C GLY A 264 1.27 2.58 -15.50
N SER A 265 2.14 2.53 -14.49
CA SER A 265 3.45 1.85 -14.59
C SER A 265 3.32 0.33 -14.67
N GLN A 266 2.26 -0.25 -14.09
CA GLN A 266 2.02 -1.69 -14.04
C GLN A 266 1.00 -2.15 -15.08
N ILE A 267 -0.04 -1.35 -15.29
CA ILE A 267 -1.19 -1.66 -16.11
C ILE A 267 -1.54 -0.42 -16.95
N PRO A 268 -1.26 -0.46 -18.26
CA PRO A 268 -1.68 0.61 -19.16
C PRO A 268 -3.21 0.73 -19.17
N LEU A 269 -3.69 1.98 -19.16
CA LEU A 269 -5.12 2.29 -19.26
C LEU A 269 -5.69 1.84 -20.61
N ARG A 270 -6.99 1.53 -20.66
CA ARG A 270 -7.64 0.89 -21.81
C ARG A 270 -8.98 1.54 -22.13
N THR A 271 -9.28 1.54 -23.43
CA THR A 271 -10.60 1.90 -23.95
C THR A 271 -10.93 1.05 -25.17
N ILE A 272 -12.18 1.10 -25.62
CA ILE A 272 -12.61 0.55 -26.90
C ILE A 272 -12.49 1.64 -27.97
N TRP A 273 -11.94 1.27 -29.12
CA TRP A 273 -11.92 2.10 -30.32
C TRP A 273 -12.23 1.22 -31.54
N MET A 274 -13.26 1.59 -32.31
CA MET A 274 -13.77 0.82 -33.47
C MET A 274 -14.00 -0.66 -33.14
N GLY A 275 -14.67 -0.94 -32.01
CA GLY A 275 -14.94 -2.30 -31.53
C GLY A 275 -13.69 -3.09 -31.07
N ARG A 276 -12.53 -2.45 -30.94
CA ARG A 276 -11.27 -3.09 -30.52
C ARG A 276 -10.72 -2.46 -29.25
N THR A 277 -10.18 -3.27 -28.35
CA THR A 277 -9.45 -2.77 -27.19
C THR A 277 -8.14 -2.11 -27.61
N ILE A 278 -7.93 -0.87 -27.20
CA ILE A 278 -6.66 -0.16 -27.32
C ILE A 278 -6.09 0.12 -25.94
N LYS A 279 -4.74 0.12 -25.84
CA LYS A 279 -4.05 0.65 -24.66
C LYS A 279 -3.65 2.09 -24.90
N LEU A 280 -3.77 2.91 -23.86
CA LEU A 280 -3.43 4.31 -23.86
C LEU A 280 -2.10 4.49 -23.15
N LEU A 281 -1.17 5.18 -23.81
CA LEU A 281 0.22 5.31 -23.39
C LEU A 281 0.61 6.79 -23.38
N ASP A 282 1.67 7.09 -22.63
CA ASP A 282 2.30 8.40 -22.63
C ASP A 282 1.30 9.51 -22.29
N PHE A 283 0.61 9.37 -21.14
CA PHE A 283 -0.39 10.32 -20.65
C PHE A 283 0.21 11.72 -20.48
N VAL A 284 -0.57 12.73 -20.86
CA VAL A 284 -0.16 14.15 -20.90
C VAL A 284 -0.77 14.95 -19.75
N GLY A 285 -1.83 14.44 -19.13
CA GLY A 285 -2.61 15.18 -18.14
C GLY A 285 -3.75 15.98 -18.75
N ARG A 286 -4.33 16.85 -17.92
CA ARG A 286 -5.35 17.80 -18.36
C ARG A 286 -4.75 18.77 -19.38
N CYS A 287 -5.47 18.99 -20.47
CA CYS A 287 -5.08 19.86 -21.56
C CYS A 287 -6.06 21.01 -21.71
N HIS A 288 -5.56 22.22 -21.93
CA HIS A 288 -6.39 23.37 -22.28
C HIS A 288 -6.45 23.51 -23.80
N ILE A 289 -7.57 23.11 -24.41
CA ILE A 289 -7.82 23.38 -25.83
C ILE A 289 -8.59 24.69 -25.94
N SER A 290 -7.94 25.73 -26.46
CA SER A 290 -8.65 26.92 -26.91
C SER A 290 -9.17 26.68 -28.33
N LEU A 291 -10.47 26.39 -28.46
CA LEU A 291 -11.12 26.13 -29.76
C LEU A 291 -11.21 27.37 -30.67
N SER A 292 -10.78 28.55 -30.20
CA SER A 292 -10.91 29.83 -30.92
C SER A 292 -9.85 30.11 -32.00
N GLY A 293 -8.90 29.19 -32.26
CA GLY A 293 -7.74 29.48 -33.12
C GLY A 293 -7.37 28.46 -34.20
N MET A 294 -8.13 27.37 -34.41
CA MET A 294 -7.77 26.34 -35.41
C MET A 294 -8.13 26.76 -36.85
N PHE A 295 -7.60 27.89 -37.31
CA PHE A 295 -7.45 28.16 -38.75
C PHE A 295 -6.17 27.48 -39.25
N ILE A 296 -6.37 26.45 -40.07
CA ILE A 296 -5.31 25.67 -40.71
C ILE A 296 -4.50 26.59 -41.62
N LYS A 297 -3.24 26.86 -41.27
CA LYS A 297 -2.23 27.34 -42.23
C LYS A 297 -1.18 26.26 -42.45
N ASN A 298 -1.12 25.78 -43.69
CA ASN A 298 -0.13 24.85 -44.23
C ASN A 298 1.31 25.31 -43.96
N ARG A 299 1.91 24.88 -42.84
CA ARG A 299 3.37 24.75 -42.70
C ARG A 299 3.69 23.56 -41.80
N SER A 300 4.35 22.58 -42.39
CA SER A 300 4.90 21.38 -41.77
C SER A 300 6.01 21.75 -40.78
N ILE A 301 5.71 21.65 -39.48
CA ILE A 301 6.68 21.70 -38.39
C ILE A 301 6.41 20.47 -37.51
N GLY A 302 7.45 19.85 -36.95
CA GLY A 302 7.42 18.52 -36.33
C GLY A 302 6.36 18.35 -35.25
N LEU A 303 5.53 17.32 -35.42
CA LEU A 303 4.26 17.19 -34.73
C LEU A 303 4.24 15.98 -33.79
N ARG A 304 4.10 16.23 -32.48
CA ARG A 304 3.78 15.19 -31.48
C ARG A 304 2.26 15.06 -31.40
N THR A 305 1.69 14.19 -32.20
CA THR A 305 0.25 13.94 -32.18
C THR A 305 -0.18 13.38 -30.82
N CYS A 306 -1.22 13.97 -30.23
CA CYS A 306 -1.84 13.47 -29.00
C CYS A 306 -3.30 13.08 -29.28
N LEU A 307 -3.72 11.93 -28.77
CA LEU A 307 -5.13 11.58 -28.66
C LEU A 307 -5.72 12.38 -27.49
N MET A 308 -6.67 13.25 -27.76
CA MET A 308 -7.34 14.06 -26.76
C MET A 308 -8.80 13.64 -26.64
N GLN A 309 -9.30 13.53 -25.41
CA GLN A 309 -10.69 13.17 -25.13
C GLN A 309 -11.34 14.23 -24.25
N ASN A 310 -12.54 14.66 -24.65
CA ASN A 310 -13.38 15.58 -23.87
C ASN A 310 -14.11 14.82 -22.77
N LEU A 311 -14.06 15.34 -21.56
CA LEU A 311 -14.74 14.88 -20.37
C LEU A 311 -15.72 15.97 -19.92
N SER A 312 -16.52 15.68 -18.90
CA SER A 312 -17.45 16.65 -18.32
C SER A 312 -16.77 17.91 -17.78
N ASP A 313 -15.49 17.81 -17.41
CA ASP A 313 -14.72 18.85 -16.72
C ASP A 313 -13.46 19.32 -17.47
N GLY A 314 -13.23 18.88 -18.71
CA GLY A 314 -12.09 19.31 -19.52
C GLY A 314 -11.55 18.24 -20.47
N TRP A 315 -10.33 18.43 -20.96
CA TRP A 315 -9.69 17.48 -21.89
C TRP A 315 -8.53 16.76 -21.23
N VAL A 316 -8.34 15.48 -21.56
CA VAL A 316 -7.12 14.72 -21.25
C VAL A 316 -6.43 14.25 -22.51
N GLY A 317 -5.10 14.15 -22.48
CA GLY A 317 -4.27 13.76 -23.61
C GLY A 317 -3.43 12.50 -23.40
N PHE A 318 -3.20 11.74 -24.47
CA PHE A 318 -2.26 10.61 -24.55
C PHE A 318 -1.40 10.72 -25.81
N LYS A 319 -0.08 10.56 -25.73
CA LYS A 319 0.81 10.68 -26.93
C LYS A 319 0.85 9.43 -27.79
N ALA A 320 0.44 8.27 -27.28
CA ALA A 320 0.47 7.03 -28.05
C ALA A 320 -0.67 6.07 -27.68
N VAL A 321 -1.01 5.23 -28.66
CA VAL A 321 -1.97 4.13 -28.49
C VAL A 321 -1.39 2.81 -28.99
N LEU A 322 -1.80 1.70 -28.39
CA LEU A 322 -1.36 0.36 -28.79
C LEU A 322 -2.56 -0.46 -29.29
N LEU A 323 -2.54 -0.82 -30.59
CA LEU A 323 -3.53 -1.69 -31.24
C LEU A 323 -2.80 -2.85 -31.94
N LYS A 324 -2.62 -4.00 -31.25
CA LYS A 324 -1.85 -5.20 -31.70
C LYS A 324 -0.37 -4.96 -32.09
N LYS A 325 0.02 -3.76 -32.53
CA LYS A 325 1.36 -3.17 -32.70
C LYS A 325 1.31 -1.71 -32.24
N ARG A 326 2.43 -1.13 -31.77
CA ARG A 326 2.46 0.27 -31.28
C ARG A 326 2.17 1.20 -32.43
N LEU A 327 1.01 1.86 -32.39
CA LEU A 327 0.69 2.95 -33.28
C LEU A 327 1.14 4.21 -32.55
N THR A 328 2.37 4.64 -32.84
CA THR A 328 2.69 6.04 -32.58
C THR A 328 1.77 6.86 -33.48
N ALA A 329 1.31 8.02 -33.04
CA ALA A 329 0.34 8.79 -33.80
C ALA A 329 0.93 9.45 -35.08
N ARG A 330 1.97 8.82 -35.65
CA ARG A 330 2.79 9.24 -36.77
C ARG A 330 2.38 8.63 -38.11
N THR A 331 1.43 7.70 -38.16
CA THR A 331 1.11 6.94 -39.38
C THR A 331 -0.37 7.00 -39.76
N GLN A 332 -0.77 8.19 -40.26
CA GLN A 332 -1.77 8.43 -41.30
C GLN A 332 -1.84 9.96 -41.47
N CYS A 333 -0.91 10.51 -42.25
CA CYS A 333 -0.93 11.94 -42.57
C CYS A 333 -0.43 12.12 -44.00
N CYS A 334 -1.30 11.78 -44.97
CA CYS A 334 -1.22 12.37 -46.31
C CYS A 334 -2.23 13.52 -46.47
N ASP A 335 -3.15 13.73 -45.52
CA ASP A 335 -4.03 14.90 -45.51
C ASP A 335 -4.10 15.48 -44.10
N ALA A 336 -3.68 16.74 -43.96
CA ALA A 336 -3.78 17.52 -42.74
C ALA A 336 -5.25 17.87 -42.46
N THR A 337 -6.01 16.89 -42.02
CA THR A 337 -7.39 17.06 -41.58
C THR A 337 -7.40 16.94 -40.07
N ALA A 338 -7.98 17.92 -39.36
CA ALA A 338 -8.44 17.69 -38.00
C ALA A 338 -9.49 16.58 -38.07
N LEU A 339 -9.07 15.33 -37.90
CA LEU A 339 -10.00 14.21 -37.83
C LEU A 339 -10.70 14.30 -36.48
N ASN A 340 -11.92 14.84 -36.50
CA ASN A 340 -12.91 14.62 -35.46
C ASN A 340 -13.27 13.13 -35.53
N PHE A 341 -12.72 12.33 -34.61
CA PHE A 341 -13.07 10.93 -34.51
C PHE A 341 -14.29 10.80 -33.61
N PHE A 342 -15.44 10.51 -34.22
CA PHE A 342 -16.66 10.18 -33.50
C PHE A 342 -16.61 8.70 -33.09
N LEU A 343 -16.69 8.41 -31.80
CA LEU A 343 -17.10 7.09 -31.31
C LEU A 343 -18.61 7.10 -31.08
N ASP A 344 -19.31 6.14 -31.70
CA ASP A 344 -20.71 5.77 -31.45
C ASP A 344 -21.66 6.95 -31.19
N GLY A 345 -21.60 7.95 -32.08
CA GLY A 345 -22.55 9.07 -32.11
C GLY A 345 -22.40 10.14 -31.02
N ASN A 346 -21.68 9.89 -29.92
CA ASN A 346 -21.65 10.79 -28.75
C ASN A 346 -20.25 11.16 -28.21
N MET A 347 -19.19 10.40 -28.51
CA MET A 347 -17.84 10.68 -27.97
C MET A 347 -16.94 11.37 -28.99
N LYS A 348 -16.36 12.53 -28.62
CA LYS A 348 -15.44 13.31 -29.46
C LYS A 348 -13.97 13.06 -29.07
N PHE A 349 -13.27 12.26 -29.85
CA PHE A 349 -11.81 12.19 -29.82
C PHE A 349 -11.24 13.19 -30.83
N ILE A 350 -10.30 14.03 -30.38
CA ILE A 350 -9.54 14.90 -31.28
C ILE A 350 -8.10 14.41 -31.30
N VAL A 351 -7.62 14.04 -32.49
CA VAL A 351 -6.18 13.86 -32.70
C VAL A 351 -5.61 15.22 -33.05
N VAL A 352 -5.02 15.89 -32.06
CA VAL A 352 -4.40 17.19 -32.29
C VAL A 352 -2.95 16.98 -32.67
N ASN A 353 -2.61 17.56 -33.81
CA ASN A 353 -1.24 17.78 -34.20
C ASN A 353 -0.71 18.94 -33.35
N LEU A 354 -0.02 18.66 -32.23
CA LEU A 354 0.62 19.69 -31.40
C LEU A 354 1.83 20.28 -32.12
N CYS A 355 1.58 21.25 -32.99
CA CYS A 355 2.61 22.12 -33.52
C CYS A 355 2.50 23.41 -32.70
N SER A 356 3.53 23.71 -31.91
CA SER A 356 3.65 24.93 -31.12
C SER A 356 2.52 25.20 -30.09
N CYS A 357 2.63 24.58 -28.92
CA CYS A 357 2.27 25.24 -27.67
C CYS A 357 3.54 25.20 -26.80
N LEU A 358 4.30 26.29 -26.86
CA LEU A 358 5.39 26.57 -25.93
C LEU A 358 4.78 26.88 -24.56
N PHE A 359 5.37 26.24 -23.54
CA PHE A 359 5.37 26.49 -22.09
C PHE A 359 4.29 27.36 -21.46
#